data_AF-A0A3D0S6W6-F1
#
_entry.id   AF-A0A3D0S6W6-F1
#
_cell.length_a   1.000
_cell.length_b   1.000
_cell.length_c   1.000
_cell.angle_alpha   90.00
_cell.angle_beta   90.00
_cell.angle_gamma   90.00
#
_symmetry.space_group_name_H-M   'P 1'
#
loop_
_entity.id
_entity.type
_entity.pdbx_description
1 polymer ?
#
loop_
_entity_poly.entity_id
_entity_poly.type
_entity_poly.pdbx_seq_one_letter_code
_entity_poly.pdbx_strand_id
1 'polypeptide(L)' 'MLLRGDHVVTDEDGVEHATTRPVSAVCRCGRSASKPWCDGTHKVLPKKLRP' A
#
# COMPACT_ATOMS: atom_id res chain seq x y z
N MET A 1 -5.72 -0.39 -1.54
CA MET A 1 -6.56 -1.45 -0.92
C MET A 1 -6.59 -1.21 0.57
N LEU A 2 -7.70 -1.48 1.27
CA LEU A 2 -7.80 -1.28 2.72
C LEU A 2 -7.83 -2.64 3.42
N LEU A 3 -6.96 -2.81 4.43
CA LEU A 3 -6.94 -3.92 5.36
C LEU A 3 -7.49 -3.45 6.70
N ARG A 4 -8.25 -4.30 7.39
CA ARG A 4 -8.89 -3.96 8.68
C ARG A 4 -8.47 -4.97 9.75
N GLY A 5 -7.89 -4.51 10.85
CA GLY A 5 -7.32 -5.38 11.89
C GLY A 5 -5.95 -5.94 11.50
N ASP A 6 -5.48 -6.95 12.25
CA ASP A 6 -4.13 -7.48 12.14
C ASP A 6 -3.91 -8.29 10.86
N HIS A 7 -2.97 -7.82 10.05
CA HIS A 7 -2.53 -8.46 8.82
C HIS A 7 -1.01 -8.38 8.70
N VAL A 8 -0.43 -9.37 8.02
CA VAL A 8 0.96 -9.35 7.55
C VAL A 8 0.94 -9.19 6.03
N VAL A 9 1.70 -8.23 5.53
CA VAL A 9 1.82 -7.92 4.10
C VAL A 9 3.25 -8.17 3.66
N THR A 10 3.44 -9.08 2.71
CA THR A 10 4.73 -9.33 2.09
C THR A 10 4.93 -8.37 0.91
N ASP A 11 6.09 -7.72 0.83
CA ASP A 11 6.43 -6.86 -0.31
C ASP A 11 7.16 -7.63 -1.44
N GLU A 12 7.62 -6.92 -2.48
CA GLU A 12 8.28 -7.50 -3.66
C GLU A 12 9.65 -8.13 -3.36
N ASP A 13 10.37 -7.63 -2.35
CA ASP A 13 11.64 -8.17 -1.87
C ASP A 13 11.43 -9.34 -0.89
N GLY A 14 10.17 -9.73 -0.63
CA GLY A 14 9.82 -10.83 0.26
C GLY A 14 9.82 -10.47 1.75
N VAL A 15 10.00 -9.19 2.12
CA VAL A 15 9.98 -8.75 3.52
C VAL A 15 8.54 -8.64 4.03
N GLU A 16 8.33 -9.09 5.27
CA GLU A 16 7.02 -9.07 5.92
C GLU A 16 6.80 -7.80 6.75
N HIS A 17 5.64 -7.17 6.56
CA HIS A 17 5.24 -5.95 7.26
C HIS A 17 3.91 -6.17 7.98
N ALA A 18 3.94 -6.10 9.32
CA ALA A 18 2.73 -6.18 10.13
C ALA A 18 1.97 -4.83 10.12
N THR A 19 0.64 -4.89 10.06
CA THR A 19 -0.21 -3.71 10.26
C THR A 19 -0.17 -3.26 11.72
N THR A 20 -0.04 -1.96 11.95
CA THR A 20 -0.02 -1.37 13.31
C THR A 20 -1.27 -0.56 13.64
N ARG A 21 -2.21 -0.44 12.69
CA ARG A 21 -3.40 0.40 12.81
C ARG A 21 -4.66 -0.43 12.59
N PRO A 22 -5.82 -0.04 13.17
CA PRO A 22 -7.09 -0.72 12.93
C PRO A 22 -7.48 -0.77 11.46
N VAL A 23 -7.03 0.21 10.67
CA VAL A 23 -7.15 0.21 9.22
C VAL A 23 -5.82 0.64 8.61
N SER A 24 -5.28 -0.21 7.76
CA SER A 24 -4.05 0.04 7.00
C SER A 24 -4.35 0.05 5.51
N ALA A 25 -3.73 0.96 4.77
CA ALA A 25 -3.88 1.04 3.33
C ALA A 25 -2.66 0.44 2.64
N VAL A 26 -2.88 -0.57 1.79
CA VAL A 26 -1.84 -1.23 0.99
C VAL A 26 -1.81 -0.62 -0.42
N CYS A 27 -0.59 -0.36 -0.90
CA CYS A 27 -0.34 0.14 -2.24
C CYS A 27 -0.71 -0.92 -3.29
N ARG A 28 -1.44 -0.50 -4.32
CA ARG A 28 -1.64 -1.33 -5.54
C ARG A 28 -1.30 -0.60 -6.83
N CYS A 29 -0.89 0.67 -6.76
CA CYS A 29 -0.50 1.41 -7.96
C CYS A 29 0.98 1.24 -8.31
N GLY A 30 1.78 0.64 -7.43
CA GLY A 30 3.23 0.44 -7.62
C GLY A 30 4.08 1.72 -7.52
N ARG A 31 3.48 2.88 -7.22
CA ARG A 31 4.14 4.19 -7.22
C ARG A 31 4.34 4.81 -5.84
N SER A 32 3.95 4.12 -4.77
CA SER A 32 4.16 4.64 -3.42
C SER A 32 5.65 4.65 -3.07
N ALA A 33 6.10 5.68 -2.37
CA ALA A 33 7.42 5.75 -1.78
C ALA A 33 7.54 4.92 -0.48
N SER A 34 6.40 4.61 0.16
CA SER A 34 6.33 3.87 1.43
C SER A 34 5.82 2.43 1.25
N LYS A 35 6.23 1.74 0.18
CA LYS A 35 5.83 0.33 -0.04
C LYS A 35 6.09 -0.51 1.22
N PRO A 36 5.21 -1.49 1.55
CA PRO A 36 4.00 -1.90 0.84
C PRO A 36 2.77 -1.01 1.08
N TRP A 37 2.90 0.04 1.90
CA TRP A 37 1.80 0.90 2.32
C TRP A 37 1.46 1.96 1.28
N CYS A 38 0.22 2.45 1.33
CA CYS A 38 -0.27 3.52 0.48
C CYS A 38 -0.03 4.89 1.14
N ASP A 39 0.73 5.76 0.48
CA ASP A 39 0.98 7.16 0.86
C ASP A 39 0.04 8.17 0.17
N GLY A 40 -0.89 7.69 -0.67
CA GLY A 40 -1.79 8.56 -1.43
C GLY A 40 -1.27 9.03 -2.78
N THR A 41 -0.05 8.65 -3.21
CA THR A 41 0.53 9.01 -4.52
C THR A 41 -0.42 8.72 -5.69
N HIS A 42 -1.22 7.64 -5.61
CA HIS A 42 -2.20 7.28 -6.64
C HIS A 42 -3.23 8.38 -6.97
N LYS A 43 -3.47 9.33 -6.06
CA LYS A 43 -4.42 10.43 -6.28
C LYS A 43 -3.88 11.49 -7.24
N VAL A 44 -2.56 11.69 -7.26
CA VAL A 44 -1.90 12.71 -8.09
C VAL A 44 -1.33 12.15 -9.39
N LEU A 45 -1.34 10.83 -9.56
CA LEU A 45 -0.93 10.21 -10.82
C LEU A 45 -1.80 10.68 -12.00
N PRO A 46 -1.21 10.86 -13.20
CA PRO A 46 -1.94 11.08 -14.44
C PRO A 46 -3.02 10.00 -14.61
N LYS A 47 -4.18 10.36 -15.17
CA LYS A 47 -5.31 9.41 -15.36
C LYS A 47 -4.89 8.11 -16.05
N LYS A 48 -3.94 8.18 -16.99
CA LYS A 48 -3.39 7.02 -17.72
C LYS A 48 -2.64 6.01 -16.85
N LEU A 49 -2.20 6.41 -15.65
CA LEU A 49 -1.39 5.62 -14.73
C LEU A 49 -2.13 5.29 -13.42
N ARG A 50 -3.42 5.60 -13.32
CA ARG A 50 -4.24 5.23 -12.17
C ARG A 50 -4.72 3.78 -12.36
N PRO A 51 -4.49 2.89 -11.40
CA PRO A 51 -4.99 1.51 -11.44
C PRO A 51 -6.49 1.41 -11.14
#